data_AF-A0A7C5IZ84-F1
#
_entry.id   AF-A0A7C5IZ84-F1
#
_cell.length_a   1.000
_cell.length_b   1.000
_cell.length_c   1.000
_cell.angle_alpha   90.00
_cell.angle_beta   90.00
_cell.angle_gamma   90.00
#
_symmetry.space_group_name_H-M   'P 1'
#
loop_
_entity.id
_entity.type
_entity.pdbx_description
1 polymer ?
#
loop_
_entity_poly.entity_id
_entity_poly.type
_entity_poly.pdbx_seq_one_letter_code
_entity_poly.pdbx_strand_id
1 'polypeptide(L)'
;MKHNDDDPHIYQLLALHVLSVLDNRPRCTETFNFDIRLIFENLSFHRLTVCARMERYTLIITEKPDAAMRIACALDLNGKAKKAEDNGVPYYLAVRDKPIVVVPAIGHLYTVAEDKIGRNYYPVFNFRWVPRYMAERNAKQTRVWLETISKLARGADTYIDACDYDIEGSIIGYCILKYACGGKENVAKRMKYSTLTKEELEKAYENLLPHLDFALIEAGRTRHEVDWLYGVNLTRALTLAAKDWSGKYATISTGRVQGPTL
;
A
#
# COMPACT_ATOMS: atom_id res chain seq x y z
N MET A 1 41.07 -14.43 -25.42
CA MET A 1 40.66 -15.21 -24.22
C MET A 1 39.69 -14.37 -23.41
N LYS A 2 38.56 -14.98 -23.03
CA LYS A 2 37.29 -14.43 -22.50
C LYS A 2 36.17 -14.43 -23.55
N HIS A 3 35.39 -15.51 -23.57
CA HIS A 3 34.08 -15.57 -24.20
C HIS A 3 33.00 -15.42 -23.11
N ASN A 4 31.95 -14.68 -23.45
CA ASN A 4 30.78 -14.39 -22.63
C ASN A 4 29.80 -15.57 -22.67
N ASP A 5 29.40 -16.08 -21.51
CA ASP A 5 28.34 -17.09 -21.33
C ASP A 5 27.06 -16.40 -20.81
N ASP A 6 26.41 -15.59 -21.65
CA ASP A 6 25.09 -15.01 -21.35
C ASP A 6 24.20 -15.08 -22.62
N ASP A 7 23.88 -16.31 -23.06
CA ASP A 7 22.84 -16.54 -24.08
C ASP A 7 21.59 -17.16 -23.43
N PRO A 8 20.44 -16.44 -23.38
CA PRO A 8 19.21 -16.91 -22.75
C PRO A 8 18.57 -18.14 -23.43
N HIS A 9 19.07 -18.59 -24.59
CA HIS A 9 18.56 -19.78 -25.27
C HIS A 9 18.98 -21.13 -24.65
N ILE A 10 20.08 -21.18 -23.89
CA ILE A 10 20.59 -22.45 -23.30
C ILE A 10 19.72 -22.93 -22.12
N TYR A 11 19.20 -22.00 -21.30
CA TYR A 11 18.35 -22.32 -20.16
C TYR A 11 16.96 -22.81 -20.58
N GLN A 12 16.47 -22.39 -21.74
CA GLN A 12 15.21 -22.86 -22.30
C GLN A 12 15.29 -24.33 -22.76
N LEU A 13 16.44 -24.75 -23.30
CA LEU A 13 16.68 -26.14 -23.73
C LEU A 13 16.93 -27.10 -22.54
N LEU A 14 17.58 -26.66 -21.47
CA LEU A 14 17.76 -27.49 -20.27
C LEU A 14 16.43 -27.76 -19.55
N ALA A 15 15.54 -26.75 -19.48
CA ALA A 15 14.24 -26.88 -18.84
C ALA A 15 13.28 -27.83 -19.59
N LEU A 16 13.32 -27.81 -20.93
CA LEU A 16 12.53 -28.71 -21.78
C LEU A 16 13.04 -30.16 -21.74
N HIS A 17 14.35 -30.37 -21.57
CA HIS A 17 14.91 -31.72 -21.46
C HIS A 17 14.54 -32.40 -20.13
N VAL A 18 14.57 -31.66 -19.01
CA VAL A 18 14.20 -32.17 -17.68
C VAL A 18 12.71 -32.51 -17.58
N LEU A 19 11.83 -31.74 -18.25
CA LEU A 19 10.39 -32.03 -18.28
C LEU A 19 10.06 -33.29 -19.12
N SER A 20 10.82 -33.59 -20.17
CA SER A 20 10.59 -34.79 -20.99
C SER A 20 11.00 -36.11 -20.32
N VAL A 21 11.90 -36.07 -19.34
CA VAL A 21 12.39 -37.25 -18.61
C VAL A 21 11.45 -37.65 -17.45
N LEU A 22 10.60 -36.72 -16.98
CA LEU A 22 9.68 -36.96 -15.86
C LEU A 22 8.31 -37.50 -16.27
N ASP A 23 7.97 -37.51 -17.57
CA ASP A 23 6.61 -37.87 -18.04
C ASP A 23 6.51 -39.28 -18.67
N ASN A 24 7.58 -40.07 -18.63
CA ASN A 24 7.56 -41.44 -19.17
C ASN A 24 8.41 -42.38 -18.32
N ARG A 25 7.80 -43.13 -17.38
CA ARG A 25 8.06 -44.56 -17.07
C ARG A 25 7.09 -45.08 -15.97
N PRO A 26 6.81 -46.41 -15.96
CA PRO A 26 5.62 -46.98 -15.34
C PRO A 26 5.76 -47.30 -13.85
N ARG A 27 4.60 -47.51 -13.20
CA ARG A 27 4.45 -48.05 -11.85
C ARG A 27 5.23 -49.36 -11.70
N CYS A 28 6.22 -49.39 -10.82
CA CYS A 28 6.65 -50.58 -10.10
C CYS A 28 7.32 -50.18 -8.77
N THR A 29 6.94 -50.94 -7.75
CA THR A 29 7.39 -50.94 -6.36
C THR A 29 8.86 -51.30 -6.23
N GLU A 30 9.67 -50.49 -5.56
CA GLU A 30 10.77 -50.94 -4.69
C GLU A 30 11.43 -49.76 -3.96
N THR A 31 11.80 -50.02 -2.71
CA THR A 31 12.36 -49.10 -1.72
C THR A 31 13.77 -48.65 -2.08
N PHE A 32 13.98 -47.34 -2.29
CA PHE A 32 15.31 -46.73 -2.26
C PHE A 32 15.29 -45.49 -1.37
N ASN A 33 15.92 -45.64 -0.20
CA ASN A 33 16.27 -44.55 0.70
C ASN A 33 17.36 -43.71 0.03
N PHE A 34 17.01 -42.51 -0.45
CA PHE A 34 17.98 -41.47 -0.77
C PHE A 34 17.64 -40.19 -0.03
N ASP A 35 18.62 -39.74 0.73
CA ASP A 35 18.57 -38.69 1.73
C ASP A 35 18.31 -37.32 1.07
N ILE A 36 17.08 -36.81 1.20
CA ILE A 36 16.62 -35.53 0.64
C ILE A 36 17.20 -34.30 1.40
N ARG A 37 18.15 -34.50 2.31
CA ARG A 37 18.67 -33.44 3.19
C ARG A 37 19.76 -32.53 2.62
N LEU A 38 20.17 -32.66 1.35
CA LEU A 38 21.35 -31.95 0.84
C LEU A 38 21.16 -30.99 -0.36
N ILE A 39 19.93 -30.55 -0.67
CA ILE A 39 19.69 -29.52 -1.72
C ILE A 39 18.94 -28.30 -1.16
N PHE A 40 19.31 -27.85 0.05
CA PHE A 40 18.76 -26.62 0.65
C PHE A 40 19.82 -25.63 1.13
N GLU A 41 21.04 -25.70 0.61
CA GLU A 41 22.02 -24.63 0.78
C GLU A 41 22.38 -24.02 -0.57
N ASN A 42 21.63 -22.99 -0.97
CA ASN A 42 22.24 -21.80 -1.57
C ASN A 42 21.27 -20.62 -1.55
N LEU A 43 21.71 -19.57 -0.87
CA LEU A 43 21.01 -18.31 -0.61
C LEU A 43 20.75 -17.53 -1.90
N SER A 44 19.48 -17.27 -2.22
CA SER A 44 18.94 -16.02 -2.82
C SER A 44 17.57 -16.20 -3.47
N PHE A 45 17.07 -17.43 -3.59
CA PHE A 45 15.80 -17.68 -4.30
C PHE A 45 14.54 -17.64 -3.41
N HIS A 46 14.68 -17.46 -2.10
CA HIS A 46 13.55 -17.51 -1.16
C HIS A 46 12.73 -16.22 -1.05
N ARG A 47 13.16 -15.10 -1.65
CA ARG A 47 12.48 -13.81 -1.48
C ARG A 47 11.36 -13.53 -2.49
N LEU A 48 11.37 -14.18 -3.67
CA LEU A 48 10.30 -14.04 -4.66
C LEU A 48 9.16 -15.06 -4.52
N THR A 49 9.39 -16.19 -3.86
CA THR A 49 8.47 -17.33 -3.90
C THR A 49 7.33 -17.27 -2.89
N VAL A 50 7.44 -16.43 -1.84
CA VAL A 50 6.39 -16.36 -0.80
C VAL A 50 5.09 -15.75 -1.33
N CYS A 51 5.13 -14.83 -2.30
CA CYS A 51 3.92 -14.29 -2.93
C CYS A 51 3.27 -15.25 -3.94
N ALA A 52 4.03 -16.20 -4.52
CA ALA A 52 3.55 -17.04 -5.62
C ALA A 52 2.82 -18.31 -5.16
N ARG A 53 2.78 -18.59 -3.86
CA ARG A 53 2.21 -19.84 -3.30
C ARG A 53 1.28 -19.68 -2.10
N MET A 54 0.92 -18.45 -1.72
CA MET A 54 -0.18 -18.28 -0.78
C MET A 54 -1.50 -18.46 -1.53
N GLU A 55 -2.38 -19.30 -0.98
CA GLU A 55 -3.81 -19.25 -1.30
C GLU A 55 -4.31 -17.81 -1.16
N ARG A 56 -5.34 -17.43 -1.93
CA ARG A 56 -5.93 -16.08 -1.88
C ARG A 56 -6.18 -15.68 -0.42
N TYR A 57 -5.88 -14.43 -0.06
CA TYR A 57 -5.89 -13.96 1.32
C TYR A 57 -6.70 -12.67 1.50
N THR A 58 -7.02 -12.36 2.76
CA THR A 58 -7.61 -11.08 3.16
C THR A 58 -6.52 -10.04 3.35
N LEU A 59 -6.62 -8.89 2.66
CA LEU A 59 -5.75 -7.74 2.86
C LEU A 59 -6.44 -6.72 3.79
N ILE A 60 -5.79 -6.42 4.91
CA ILE A 60 -6.21 -5.39 5.85
C ILE A 60 -5.24 -4.21 5.74
N ILE A 61 -5.76 -3.02 5.49
CA ILE A 61 -4.99 -1.78 5.45
C ILE A 61 -5.23 -1.03 6.75
N THR A 62 -4.16 -0.59 7.42
CA THR A 62 -4.25 0.23 8.65
C THR A 62 -3.54 1.56 8.44
N GLU A 63 -3.69 2.53 9.36
CA GLU A 63 -2.99 3.82 9.23
C GLU A 63 -1.56 3.80 9.77
N LYS A 64 -1.31 3.01 10.82
CA LYS A 64 -0.09 3.08 11.62
C LYS A 64 0.54 1.69 11.80
N PRO A 65 1.87 1.59 11.86
CA PRO A 65 2.56 0.32 12.10
C PRO A 65 2.14 -0.39 13.40
N ASP A 66 1.90 0.36 14.48
CA ASP A 66 1.44 -0.22 15.75
C ASP A 66 0.06 -0.87 15.62
N ALA A 67 -0.88 -0.18 14.95
CA ALA A 67 -2.21 -0.73 14.67
C ALA A 67 -2.12 -2.00 13.81
N ALA A 68 -1.26 -2.02 12.78
CA ALA A 68 -1.04 -3.21 11.95
C ALA A 68 -0.58 -4.41 12.78
N MET A 69 0.40 -4.20 13.67
CA MET A 69 0.92 -5.24 14.55
C MET A 69 -0.16 -5.76 15.50
N ARG A 70 -0.89 -4.86 16.18
CA ARG A 70 -1.90 -5.24 17.16
C ARG A 70 -3.09 -5.95 16.53
N ILE A 71 -3.55 -5.49 15.36
CA ILE A 71 -4.58 -6.18 14.57
C ILE A 71 -4.10 -7.56 14.15
N ALA A 72 -2.90 -7.69 13.60
CA ALA A 72 -2.39 -8.99 13.17
C ALA A 72 -2.28 -9.97 14.36
N CYS A 73 -1.71 -9.53 15.49
CA CYS A 73 -1.60 -10.37 16.69
C CYS A 73 -2.96 -10.73 17.31
N ALA A 74 -3.94 -9.82 17.28
CA ALA A 74 -5.28 -10.09 17.78
C ALA A 74 -6.02 -11.11 16.92
N LEU A 75 -5.85 -11.05 15.59
CA LEU A 75 -6.55 -11.93 14.65
C LEU A 75 -5.85 -13.28 14.42
N ASP A 76 -4.59 -13.43 14.83
CA ASP A 76 -3.86 -14.69 14.72
C ASP A 76 -4.32 -15.71 15.79
N LEU A 77 -4.60 -16.95 15.37
CA LEU A 77 -5.06 -18.01 16.27
C LEU A 77 -4.11 -18.28 17.45
N ASN A 78 -2.80 -18.15 17.22
CA ASN A 78 -1.79 -18.38 18.24
C ASN A 78 -1.34 -17.09 18.93
N GLY A 79 -1.93 -15.94 18.58
CA GLY A 79 -1.51 -14.62 19.02
C GLY A 79 -0.10 -14.22 18.58
N LYS A 80 0.48 -14.92 17.59
CA LYS A 80 1.88 -14.77 17.17
C LYS A 80 1.97 -14.49 15.68
N ALA A 81 1.44 -13.34 15.28
CA ALA A 81 1.56 -12.88 13.89
C ALA A 81 3.02 -12.75 13.47
N LYS A 82 3.32 -13.22 12.25
CA LYS A 82 4.67 -13.18 11.69
C LYS A 82 4.89 -11.84 11.00
N LYS A 83 5.91 -11.10 11.45
CA LYS A 83 6.38 -9.91 10.74
C LYS A 83 7.14 -10.32 9.46
N ALA A 84 6.80 -9.68 8.36
CA ALA A 84 7.48 -9.78 7.09
C ALA A 84 7.81 -8.38 6.56
N GLU A 85 8.67 -8.30 5.56
CA GLU A 85 9.11 -7.03 4.97
C GLU A 85 9.33 -7.20 3.48
N ASP A 86 8.88 -6.21 2.71
CA ASP A 86 9.18 -6.09 1.28
C ASP A 86 9.63 -4.66 0.99
N ASN A 87 10.84 -4.52 0.44
CA ASN A 87 11.47 -3.22 0.17
C ASN A 87 11.48 -2.24 1.37
N GLY A 88 11.71 -2.73 2.60
CA GLY A 88 11.70 -1.90 3.80
C GLY A 88 10.30 -1.51 4.30
N VAL A 89 9.24 -2.01 3.67
CA VAL A 89 7.85 -1.84 4.12
C VAL A 89 7.45 -3.05 4.95
N PRO A 90 7.23 -2.89 6.26
CA PRO A 90 6.80 -4.00 7.12
C PRO A 90 5.33 -4.32 6.88
N TYR A 91 5.00 -5.60 6.89
CA TYR A 91 3.63 -6.11 6.94
C TYR A 91 3.57 -7.35 7.83
N TYR A 92 2.37 -7.75 8.23
CA TYR A 92 2.17 -8.84 9.17
C TYR A 92 1.30 -9.92 8.54
N LEU A 93 1.67 -11.16 8.81
CA LEU A 93 0.94 -12.35 8.39
C LEU A 93 0.28 -12.95 9.62
N ALA A 94 -1.04 -13.13 9.55
CA ALA A 94 -1.83 -13.80 10.58
C ALA A 94 -2.65 -14.91 9.92
N VAL A 95 -2.93 -15.97 10.68
CA VAL A 95 -3.79 -17.06 10.22
C VAL A 95 -4.97 -17.20 11.16
N ARG A 96 -6.18 -17.10 10.59
CA ARG A 96 -7.44 -17.36 11.28
C ARG A 96 -8.23 -18.45 10.54
N ASP A 97 -9.39 -18.11 10.00
CA ASP A 97 -10.17 -18.90 9.04
C ASP A 97 -9.50 -18.92 7.67
N LYS A 98 -8.86 -17.80 7.31
CA LYS A 98 -8.16 -17.57 6.05
C LYS A 98 -6.82 -16.89 6.34
N PRO A 99 -5.80 -16.99 5.46
CA PRO A 99 -4.61 -16.17 5.60
C PRO A 99 -4.97 -14.68 5.55
N ILE A 100 -4.39 -13.90 6.45
CA ILE A 100 -4.59 -12.46 6.57
C ILE A 100 -3.23 -11.77 6.41
N VAL A 101 -3.21 -10.75 5.56
CA VAL A 101 -2.08 -9.84 5.39
C VAL A 101 -2.50 -8.48 5.92
N VAL A 102 -1.80 -7.97 6.93
CA VAL A 102 -2.04 -6.65 7.51
C VAL A 102 -0.89 -5.74 7.11
N VAL A 103 -1.20 -4.68 6.36
CA VAL A 103 -0.21 -3.70 5.88
C VAL A 103 -0.57 -2.31 6.42
N PRO A 104 0.36 -1.61 7.09
CA PRO A 104 0.15 -0.23 7.45
C PRO A 104 0.30 0.69 6.23
N ALA A 105 -0.47 1.77 6.22
CA ALA A 105 -0.11 3.02 5.59
C ALA A 105 0.88 3.76 6.50
N ILE A 106 1.49 4.83 6.02
CA ILE A 106 2.27 5.76 6.86
C ILE A 106 1.68 7.15 6.69
N GLY A 107 0.41 7.25 7.10
CA GLY A 107 -0.44 8.40 6.81
C GLY A 107 -0.82 8.49 5.32
N HIS A 108 -1.02 9.71 4.84
CA HIS A 108 -1.46 9.99 3.47
C HIS A 108 -0.41 9.60 2.42
N LEU A 109 -0.75 8.61 1.59
CA LEU A 109 0.04 8.20 0.42
C LEU A 109 -0.40 8.90 -0.89
N TYR A 110 -1.56 9.55 -0.86
CA TYR A 110 -2.14 10.33 -1.95
C TYR A 110 -2.40 11.76 -1.49
N THR A 111 -2.37 12.71 -2.42
CA THR A 111 -2.65 14.12 -2.15
C THR A 111 -3.28 14.78 -3.37
N VAL A 112 -3.83 15.97 -3.18
CA VAL A 112 -4.37 16.80 -4.26
C VAL A 112 -3.23 17.60 -4.89
N ALA A 113 -3.18 17.59 -6.23
CA ALA A 113 -2.20 18.35 -6.99
C ALA A 113 -2.82 18.96 -8.25
N GLU A 114 -2.16 19.99 -8.78
CA GLU A 114 -2.55 20.66 -10.02
C GLU A 114 -2.32 19.74 -11.23
N ASP A 115 -3.21 19.83 -12.23
CA ASP A 115 -3.03 19.10 -13.49
C ASP A 115 -1.90 19.66 -14.35
N LYS A 116 -1.69 20.97 -14.30
CA LYS A 116 -0.69 21.70 -15.09
C LYS A 116 0.58 21.97 -14.27
N ILE A 117 1.69 22.10 -14.99
CA ILE A 117 2.99 22.46 -14.41
C ILE A 117 3.16 23.97 -14.59
N GLY A 118 3.14 24.73 -13.50
CA GLY A 118 3.39 26.17 -13.52
C GLY A 118 3.07 26.82 -12.18
N ARG A 119 3.79 27.89 -11.81
CA ARG A 119 3.59 28.62 -10.54
C ARG A 119 3.30 30.11 -10.70
N ASN A 120 3.44 30.65 -11.91
CA ASN A 120 3.34 32.08 -12.18
C ASN A 120 1.93 32.54 -12.55
N TYR A 121 0.90 31.80 -12.11
CA TYR A 121 -0.48 32.13 -12.46
C TYR A 121 -1.44 31.73 -11.36
N TYR A 122 -2.53 32.51 -11.28
CA TYR A 122 -3.72 32.26 -10.49
C TYR A 122 -4.92 32.89 -11.25
N PRO A 123 -6.16 32.40 -11.06
CA PRO A 123 -6.55 31.30 -10.19
C PRO A 123 -6.31 29.91 -10.80
N VAL A 124 -6.20 28.91 -9.94
CA VAL A 124 -6.09 27.49 -10.23
C VAL A 124 -7.33 26.78 -9.70
N PHE A 125 -8.05 26.10 -10.60
CA PHE A 125 -9.25 25.33 -10.24
C PHE A 125 -9.18 23.86 -10.64
N ASN A 126 -8.30 23.50 -11.58
CA ASN A 126 -8.17 22.13 -12.05
C ASN A 126 -7.15 21.38 -11.18
N PHE A 127 -7.60 20.31 -10.55
CA PHE A 127 -6.80 19.45 -9.69
C PHE A 127 -7.22 18.00 -9.83
N ARG A 128 -6.32 17.12 -9.39
CA ARG A 128 -6.58 15.69 -9.28
C ARG A 128 -5.85 15.11 -8.08
N TRP A 129 -6.33 13.96 -7.62
CA TRP A 129 -5.63 13.15 -6.64
C TRP A 129 -4.47 12.42 -7.33
N VAL A 130 -3.27 12.52 -6.76
CA VAL A 130 -2.04 11.89 -7.26
C VAL A 130 -1.30 11.20 -6.13
N PRO A 131 -0.45 10.19 -6.44
CA PRO A 131 0.51 9.68 -5.48
C PRO A 131 1.38 10.81 -4.93
N ARG A 132 1.54 10.86 -3.61
CA ARG A 132 2.22 11.98 -2.93
C ARG A 132 3.65 12.22 -3.42
N TYR A 133 4.37 11.15 -3.79
CA TYR A 133 5.73 11.25 -4.35
C TYR A 133 5.79 11.98 -5.71
N MET A 134 4.67 12.10 -6.43
CA MET A 134 4.61 12.87 -7.69
C MET A 134 4.42 14.36 -7.42
N ALA A 135 3.76 14.73 -6.32
CA ALA A 135 3.49 16.12 -5.94
C ALA A 135 4.60 16.72 -5.05
N GLU A 136 5.20 15.92 -4.18
CA GLU A 136 6.15 16.36 -3.16
C GLU A 136 7.54 15.74 -3.37
N ARG A 137 8.56 16.60 -3.50
CA ARG A 137 9.96 16.16 -3.71
C ARG A 137 10.51 15.30 -2.57
N ASN A 138 10.02 15.52 -1.34
CA ASN A 138 10.49 14.84 -0.13
C ASN A 138 9.74 13.54 0.15
N ALA A 139 8.73 13.19 -0.65
CA ALA A 139 7.86 12.04 -0.41
C ALA A 139 8.27 10.79 -1.19
N LYS A 140 9.54 10.68 -1.63
CA LYS A 140 10.04 9.54 -2.44
C LYS A 140 9.75 8.18 -1.80
N GLN A 141 9.82 8.08 -0.47
CA GLN A 141 9.54 6.85 0.26
C GLN A 141 8.12 6.32 -0.02
N THR A 142 7.15 7.22 -0.20
CA THR A 142 5.75 6.88 -0.51
C THR A 142 5.62 5.97 -1.72
N ARG A 143 6.51 6.10 -2.71
CA ARG A 143 6.52 5.24 -3.90
C ARG A 143 6.69 3.77 -3.52
N VAL A 144 7.64 3.47 -2.63
CA VAL A 144 7.94 2.10 -2.19
C VAL A 144 6.75 1.51 -1.44
N TRP A 145 6.11 2.31 -0.57
CA TRP A 145 4.89 1.90 0.13
C TRP A 145 3.75 1.56 -0.83
N LEU A 146 3.51 2.41 -1.82
CA LEU A 146 2.47 2.19 -2.83
C LEU A 146 2.76 0.96 -3.70
N GLU A 147 4.01 0.76 -4.11
CA GLU A 147 4.42 -0.42 -4.89
C GLU A 147 4.22 -1.71 -4.07
N THR A 148 4.61 -1.73 -2.80
CA THR A 148 4.40 -2.87 -1.90
C THR A 148 2.91 -3.15 -1.67
N ILE A 149 2.11 -2.13 -1.34
CA ILE A 149 0.66 -2.30 -1.14
C ILE A 149 0.00 -2.81 -2.43
N SER A 150 0.36 -2.26 -3.59
CA SER A 150 -0.17 -2.71 -4.89
C SER A 150 0.19 -4.17 -5.17
N LYS A 151 1.41 -4.60 -4.82
CA LYS A 151 1.85 -5.99 -4.96
C LYS A 151 1.05 -6.91 -4.05
N LEU A 152 0.87 -6.55 -2.78
CA LEU A 152 0.06 -7.30 -1.81
C LEU A 152 -1.42 -7.34 -2.23
N ALA A 153 -1.95 -6.28 -2.83
CA ALA A 153 -3.33 -6.23 -3.28
C ALA A 153 -3.65 -7.21 -4.41
N ARG A 154 -2.66 -7.58 -5.25
CA ARG A 154 -2.86 -8.54 -6.36
C ARG A 154 -3.12 -9.97 -5.89
N GLY A 155 -2.52 -10.38 -4.77
CA GLY A 155 -2.72 -11.71 -4.18
C GLY A 155 -3.98 -11.83 -3.32
N ALA A 156 -4.58 -10.69 -2.94
CA ALA A 156 -5.77 -10.65 -2.12
C ALA A 156 -7.05 -10.92 -2.92
N ASP A 157 -8.11 -11.31 -2.23
CA ASP A 157 -9.48 -11.36 -2.75
C ASP A 157 -10.51 -10.64 -1.85
N THR A 158 -10.20 -10.50 -0.56
CA THR A 158 -10.96 -9.68 0.40
C THR A 158 -10.13 -8.47 0.79
N TYR A 159 -10.77 -7.29 0.87
CA TYR A 159 -10.13 -6.04 1.25
C TYR A 159 -10.85 -5.42 2.44
N ILE A 160 -10.09 -4.99 3.45
CA ILE A 160 -10.62 -4.38 4.67
C ILE A 160 -9.86 -3.09 4.94
N ASP A 161 -10.60 -2.00 5.09
CA ASP A 161 -10.09 -0.75 5.66
C ASP A 161 -10.21 -0.79 7.19
N ALA A 162 -9.07 -0.83 7.86
CA ALA A 162 -8.89 -0.75 9.30
C ALA A 162 -8.02 0.46 9.69
N CYS A 163 -8.08 1.56 8.95
CA CYS A 163 -7.58 2.85 9.41
C CYS A 163 -8.41 3.37 10.60
N ASP A 164 -7.90 4.37 11.32
CA ASP A 164 -8.61 4.95 12.48
C ASP A 164 -10.04 5.39 12.08
N TYR A 165 -11.02 5.20 12.95
CA TYR A 165 -12.44 5.44 12.63
C TYR A 165 -12.81 6.92 12.77
N ASP A 166 -12.17 7.74 11.94
CA ASP A 166 -12.44 9.16 11.78
C ASP A 166 -12.42 9.58 10.30
N ILE A 167 -12.53 10.88 10.03
CA ILE A 167 -12.53 11.42 8.67
C ILE A 167 -11.18 11.14 7.97
N GLU A 168 -10.05 11.35 8.64
CA GLU A 168 -8.72 11.23 8.01
C GLU A 168 -8.39 9.77 7.70
N GLY A 169 -8.63 8.86 8.64
CA GLY A 169 -8.45 7.42 8.45
C GLY A 169 -9.32 6.89 7.31
N SER A 170 -10.57 7.34 7.21
CA SER A 170 -11.48 6.94 6.12
C SER A 170 -10.95 7.39 4.74
N ILE A 171 -10.34 8.57 4.64
CA ILE A 171 -9.71 9.06 3.40
C ILE A 171 -8.47 8.25 3.03
N ILE A 172 -7.61 7.96 4.01
CA ILE A 172 -6.38 7.20 3.79
C ILE A 172 -6.73 5.81 3.25
N GLY A 173 -7.62 5.08 3.92
CA GLY A 173 -8.09 3.76 3.50
C GLY A 173 -8.72 3.80 2.11
N TYR A 174 -9.65 4.73 1.89
CA TYR A 174 -10.31 4.92 0.59
C TYR A 174 -9.32 5.16 -0.56
N CYS A 175 -8.39 6.10 -0.42
CA CYS A 175 -7.45 6.43 -1.48
C CYS A 175 -6.54 5.24 -1.83
N ILE A 176 -6.09 4.50 -0.82
CA ILE A 176 -5.27 3.30 -1.04
C ILE A 176 -6.08 2.23 -1.79
N LEU A 177 -7.29 1.94 -1.34
CA LEU A 177 -8.17 0.96 -1.97
C LEU A 177 -8.53 1.32 -3.41
N LYS A 178 -8.82 2.59 -3.66
CA LYS A 178 -9.17 3.11 -4.98
C LYS A 178 -7.99 3.05 -5.95
N TYR A 179 -6.84 3.58 -5.55
CA TYR A 179 -5.74 3.83 -6.48
C TYR A 179 -4.65 2.74 -6.42
N ALA A 180 -4.26 2.27 -5.23
CA ALA A 180 -3.20 1.26 -5.09
C ALA A 180 -3.72 -0.18 -5.23
N CYS A 181 -4.93 -0.45 -4.76
CA CYS A 181 -5.52 -1.80 -4.82
C CYS A 181 -6.29 -2.08 -6.12
N GLY A 182 -6.33 -1.14 -7.06
CA GLY A 182 -6.96 -1.32 -8.36
C GLY A 182 -8.49 -1.25 -8.31
N GLY A 183 -9.04 -0.19 -7.71
CA GLY A 183 -10.47 0.08 -7.72
C GLY A 183 -11.27 -0.81 -6.76
N LYS A 184 -10.76 -1.08 -5.55
CA LYS A 184 -11.39 -1.97 -4.58
C LYS A 184 -12.24 -1.25 -3.53
N GLU A 185 -12.36 0.07 -3.61
CA GLU A 185 -13.13 0.89 -2.67
C GLU A 185 -14.60 0.49 -2.55
N ASN A 186 -15.20 -0.02 -3.63
CA ASN A 186 -16.63 -0.40 -3.66
C ASN A 186 -16.90 -1.82 -3.14
N VAL A 187 -15.86 -2.66 -3.03
CA VAL A 187 -15.96 -4.05 -2.55
C VAL A 187 -15.29 -4.24 -1.20
N ALA A 188 -14.55 -3.24 -0.73
CA ALA A 188 -13.86 -3.27 0.55
C ALA A 188 -14.86 -3.10 1.70
N LYS A 189 -14.57 -3.82 2.79
CA LYS A 189 -15.30 -3.71 4.05
C LYS A 189 -14.62 -2.72 4.97
N ARG A 190 -15.36 -2.14 5.92
CA ARG A 190 -14.81 -1.26 6.95
C ARG A 190 -14.78 -1.97 8.29
N MET A 191 -13.60 -2.03 8.89
CA MET A 191 -13.42 -2.49 10.28
C MET A 191 -13.50 -1.29 11.20
N LYS A 192 -14.43 -1.33 12.17
CA LYS A 192 -14.66 -0.24 13.12
C LYS A 192 -14.31 -0.72 14.53
N TYR A 193 -13.37 -0.04 15.17
CA TYR A 193 -12.94 -0.29 16.53
C TYR A 193 -12.67 1.03 17.25
N SER A 194 -12.87 1.06 18.57
CA SER A 194 -12.56 2.24 19.40
C SER A 194 -11.24 2.12 20.15
N THR A 195 -10.78 0.88 20.38
CA THR A 195 -9.55 0.58 21.09
C THR A 195 -8.79 -0.55 20.38
N LEU A 196 -7.49 -0.67 20.67
CA LEU A 196 -6.64 -1.73 20.11
C LEU A 196 -6.50 -2.93 21.07
N THR A 197 -7.49 -3.18 21.94
CA THR A 197 -7.52 -4.38 22.78
C THR A 197 -7.88 -5.60 21.92
N LYS A 198 -7.42 -6.79 22.32
CA LYS A 198 -7.60 -8.00 21.51
C LYS A 198 -9.08 -8.29 21.27
N GLU A 199 -9.89 -8.19 22.32
CA GLU A 199 -11.32 -8.52 22.31
C GLU A 199 -12.11 -7.58 21.39
N GLU A 200 -11.79 -6.28 21.41
CA GLU A 200 -12.43 -5.29 20.54
C GLU A 200 -12.05 -5.51 19.08
N LEU A 201 -10.77 -5.82 18.81
CA LEU A 201 -10.29 -6.07 17.45
C LEU A 201 -10.87 -7.37 16.86
N GLU A 202 -10.97 -8.44 17.65
CA GLU A 202 -11.63 -9.67 17.23
C GLU A 202 -13.12 -9.43 16.92
N LYS A 203 -13.83 -8.73 17.80
CA LYS A 203 -15.24 -8.37 17.62
C LYS A 203 -15.45 -7.47 16.41
N ALA A 204 -14.57 -6.49 16.18
CA ALA A 204 -14.64 -5.59 15.03
C ALA A 204 -14.41 -6.32 13.70
N TYR A 205 -13.56 -7.35 13.69
CA TYR A 205 -13.31 -8.19 12.52
C TYR A 205 -14.48 -9.14 12.24
N GLU A 206 -15.19 -9.60 13.26
CA GLU A 206 -16.41 -10.40 13.08
C GLU A 206 -17.60 -9.56 12.61
N ASN A 207 -17.66 -8.28 13.01
CA ASN A 207 -18.74 -7.35 12.71
C ASN A 207 -18.33 -6.26 11.71
N LEU A 208 -17.71 -6.66 10.60
CA LEU A 208 -17.30 -5.73 9.54
C LEU A 208 -18.52 -5.03 8.93
N LEU A 209 -18.40 -3.72 8.73
CA LEU A 209 -19.36 -3.00 7.91
C LEU A 209 -19.18 -3.42 6.44
N PRO A 210 -20.29 -3.63 5.70
CA PRO A 210 -20.24 -4.22 4.36
C PRO A 210 -19.62 -3.30 3.31
N HIS A 211 -19.55 -2.00 3.58
CA HIS A 211 -18.98 -0.98 2.70
C HIS A 211 -18.22 0.07 3.52
N LEU A 212 -17.41 0.87 2.84
CA LEU A 212 -16.79 2.06 3.42
C LEU A 212 -17.84 3.13 3.78
N ASP A 213 -17.48 4.04 4.68
CA ASP A 213 -18.32 5.18 5.04
C ASP A 213 -18.12 6.31 4.02
N PHE A 214 -18.88 6.26 2.92
CA PHE A 214 -18.76 7.24 1.84
C PHE A 214 -19.12 8.67 2.28
N ALA A 215 -19.94 8.85 3.31
CA ALA A 215 -20.26 10.19 3.81
C ALA A 215 -19.04 10.83 4.48
N LEU A 216 -18.32 10.08 5.32
CA LEU A 216 -17.05 10.54 5.92
C LEU A 216 -15.97 10.76 4.85
N ILE A 217 -15.91 9.87 3.85
CA ILE A 217 -14.98 10.00 2.73
C ILE A 217 -15.27 11.25 1.90
N GLU A 218 -16.52 11.55 1.55
CA GLU A 218 -16.80 12.77 0.78
C GLU A 218 -16.54 14.04 1.59
N ALA A 219 -16.80 14.03 2.91
CA ALA A 219 -16.46 15.14 3.80
C ALA A 219 -14.94 15.38 3.86
N GLY A 220 -14.14 14.33 4.03
CA GLY A 220 -12.69 14.43 4.06
C GLY A 220 -12.10 14.84 2.70
N ARG A 221 -12.61 14.29 1.59
CA ARG A 221 -12.20 14.67 0.23
C ARG A 221 -12.45 16.16 0.00
N THR A 222 -13.66 16.62 0.30
CA THR A 222 -14.04 18.03 0.19
C THR A 222 -13.11 18.92 1.00
N ARG A 223 -12.79 18.53 2.23
CA ARG A 223 -11.85 19.29 3.08
C ARG A 223 -10.46 19.40 2.45
N HIS A 224 -9.88 18.29 2.01
CA HIS A 224 -8.56 18.27 1.36
C HIS A 224 -8.54 19.10 0.07
N GLU A 225 -9.58 18.98 -0.75
CA GLU A 225 -9.71 19.72 -2.02
C GLU A 225 -9.89 21.24 -1.79
N VAL A 226 -10.73 21.64 -0.83
CA VAL A 226 -10.92 23.05 -0.45
C VAL A 226 -9.66 23.64 0.17
N ASP A 227 -9.01 22.92 1.09
CA ASP A 227 -7.76 23.37 1.72
C ASP A 227 -6.67 23.58 0.67
N TRP A 228 -6.58 22.67 -0.31
CA TRP A 228 -5.66 22.79 -1.43
C TRP A 228 -5.97 24.00 -2.31
N LEU A 229 -7.23 24.20 -2.70
CA LEU A 229 -7.68 25.34 -3.52
C LEU A 229 -7.39 26.68 -2.84
N TYR A 230 -7.70 26.81 -1.55
CA TYR A 230 -7.40 28.00 -0.77
C TYR A 230 -5.89 28.24 -0.70
N GLY A 231 -5.14 27.20 -0.33
CA GLY A 231 -3.70 27.28 -0.15
C GLY A 231 -2.99 27.71 -1.43
N VAL A 232 -3.27 27.06 -2.56
CA VAL A 232 -2.58 27.34 -3.83
C VAL A 232 -2.92 28.73 -4.37
N ASN A 233 -4.20 29.13 -4.33
CA ASN A 233 -4.63 30.40 -4.93
C ASN A 233 -4.15 31.59 -4.13
N LEU A 234 -4.37 31.59 -2.81
CA LEU A 234 -4.00 32.72 -1.97
C LEU A 234 -2.49 32.85 -1.83
N THR A 235 -1.76 31.74 -1.68
CA THR A 235 -0.29 31.75 -1.63
C THR A 235 0.30 32.34 -2.91
N ARG A 236 -0.21 31.94 -4.08
CA ARG A 236 0.27 32.47 -5.38
C ARG A 236 -0.08 33.95 -5.53
N ALA A 237 -1.31 34.36 -5.22
CA ALA A 237 -1.74 35.76 -5.30
C ALA A 237 -0.86 36.66 -4.43
N LEU A 238 -0.63 36.29 -3.16
CA LEU A 238 0.22 37.05 -2.24
C LEU A 238 1.69 37.08 -2.70
N THR A 239 2.23 35.93 -3.11
CA THR A 239 3.62 35.83 -3.59
C THR A 239 3.86 36.68 -4.83
N LEU A 240 2.93 36.68 -5.80
CA LEU A 240 3.05 37.48 -7.02
C LEU A 240 2.89 38.97 -6.73
N ALA A 241 1.90 39.38 -5.93
CA ALA A 241 1.74 40.77 -5.54
C ALA A 241 2.97 41.33 -4.80
N ALA A 242 3.54 40.56 -3.87
CA ALA A 242 4.75 40.95 -3.16
C ALA A 242 5.98 41.01 -4.08
N LYS A 243 6.08 40.11 -5.05
CA LYS A 243 7.14 40.13 -6.06
C LYS A 243 7.02 41.36 -6.96
N ASP A 244 5.83 41.69 -7.43
CA ASP A 244 5.59 42.83 -8.32
C ASP A 244 5.87 44.16 -7.60
N TRP A 245 5.58 44.24 -6.30
CA TRP A 245 5.89 45.42 -5.49
C TRP A 245 7.38 45.54 -5.11
N SER A 246 8.02 44.44 -4.68
CA SER A 246 9.39 44.49 -4.14
C SER A 246 10.50 44.20 -5.16
N GLY A 247 10.13 43.68 -6.34
CA GLY A 247 11.06 43.12 -7.32
C GLY A 247 11.74 41.82 -6.90
N LYS A 248 11.49 41.31 -5.67
CA LYS A 248 12.13 40.11 -5.12
C LYS A 248 11.13 38.99 -4.97
N TYR A 249 11.53 37.77 -5.35
CA TYR A 249 10.70 36.59 -5.13
C TYR A 249 10.84 36.10 -3.69
N ALA A 250 9.76 36.16 -2.92
CA ALA A 250 9.64 35.54 -1.60
C ALA A 250 8.28 34.84 -1.53
N THR A 251 8.26 33.57 -1.12
CA THR A 251 7.01 32.82 -1.00
C THR A 251 6.27 33.26 0.25
N ILE A 252 5.03 33.75 0.07
CA ILE A 252 4.14 34.12 1.16
C ILE A 252 3.04 33.08 1.21
N SER A 253 3.17 32.13 2.14
CA SER A 253 2.18 31.06 2.33
C SER A 253 1.01 31.50 3.20
N THR A 254 -0.19 31.15 2.78
CA THR A 254 -1.40 31.23 3.60
C THR A 254 -2.31 30.05 3.27
N GLY A 255 -3.26 29.77 4.15
CA GLY A 255 -4.22 28.70 3.96
C GLY A 255 -5.51 29.00 4.73
N ARG A 256 -6.56 28.22 4.46
CA ARG A 256 -7.88 28.44 5.08
C ARG A 256 -7.84 28.51 6.61
N VAL A 257 -6.95 27.74 7.25
CA VAL A 257 -6.76 27.74 8.71
C VAL A 257 -5.59 28.63 9.13
N GLN A 258 -4.45 28.55 8.45
CA GLN A 258 -3.25 29.31 8.80
C GLN A 258 -3.46 30.83 8.71
N GLY A 259 -4.16 31.29 7.67
CA GLY A 259 -4.41 32.70 7.43
C GLY A 259 -5.15 33.42 8.57
N PRO A 260 -6.35 32.95 9.00
CA PRO A 260 -7.09 33.58 10.10
C PRO A 260 -6.48 33.32 11.49
N THR A 261 -5.51 32.41 11.62
CA THR A 261 -4.85 32.11 12.92
C THR A 261 -3.68 33.06 13.21
N LEU A 262 -3.02 33.55 12.16
CA LEU A 262 -1.87 34.46 12.23
C LEU A 262 -2.32 35.89 12.55
#